data_AF-A0A0F9IJG5-F1
#
_entry.id   AF-A0A0F9IJG5-F1
#
_cell.length_a   1.000
_cell.length_b   1.000
_cell.length_c   1.000
_cell.angle_alpha   90.00
_cell.angle_beta   90.00
_cell.angle_gamma   90.00
#
_symmetry.space_group_name_H-M   'P 1'
#
loop_
_entity.id
_entity.type
_entity.pdbx_description
1 polymer ?
#
loop_
_entity_poly.entity_id
_entity_poly.type
_entity_poly.pdbx_seq_one_letter_code
_entity_poly.pdbx_strand_id
1 'polypeptide(L)'
;MTGDYREALELTTLDTLDDKKTPDTIPAQRETVINSVPIDTPVTMQSIIKNIKNIKNMGSENITNHQIKHIIAQAVRDGTIIKSSNILDGRRRLYRRTGVMG
;
A
#
# COMPACT_ATOMS: atom_id res chain seq x y z
N MET A 1 -24.08 5.86 -44.37
CA MET A 1 -24.63 5.81 -43.00
C MET A 1 -24.96 4.37 -42.68
N THR A 2 -24.06 3.64 -42.00
CA THR A 2 -24.32 2.31 -41.40
C THR A 2 -23.04 1.86 -40.71
N GLY A 3 -23.07 1.73 -39.38
CA GLY A 3 -21.99 1.03 -38.65
C GLY A 3 -21.73 1.38 -37.18
N ASP A 4 -22.63 2.07 -36.46
CA ASP A 4 -22.47 2.49 -35.05
C ASP A 4 -22.61 1.36 -33.99
N TYR A 5 -22.07 0.16 -34.22
CA TYR A 5 -22.17 -0.95 -33.25
C TYR A 5 -20.94 -1.84 -33.17
N ARG A 6 -19.73 -1.27 -33.19
CA ARG A 6 -18.53 -2.00 -32.77
C ARG A 6 -17.86 -1.28 -31.61
N GLU A 7 -17.93 -1.96 -30.48
CA GLU A 7 -16.96 -1.90 -29.38
C GLU A 7 -17.14 -0.77 -28.36
N ALA A 8 -18.38 -0.61 -27.89
CA ALA A 8 -18.64 -0.28 -26.47
C ALA A 8 -18.33 -1.47 -25.53
N LEU A 9 -17.40 -2.36 -25.91
CA LEU A 9 -17.07 -3.61 -25.21
C LEU A 9 -15.61 -3.64 -24.68
N GLU A 10 -14.92 -2.50 -24.70
CA GLU A 10 -13.58 -2.35 -24.10
C GLU A 10 -13.61 -1.63 -22.74
N LEU A 11 -14.79 -1.42 -22.16
CA LEU A 11 -14.94 -0.84 -20.82
C LEU A 11 -15.32 -1.86 -19.74
N THR A 12 -15.45 -3.14 -20.10
CA THR A 12 -15.94 -4.20 -19.20
C THR A 12 -14.86 -5.18 -18.72
N THR A 13 -13.58 -4.97 -19.06
CA THR A 13 -12.52 -5.97 -18.82
C THR A 13 -11.35 -5.48 -17.96
N LEU A 14 -11.53 -4.42 -17.17
CA LEU A 14 -10.62 -4.11 -16.07
C LEU A 14 -11.26 -4.17 -14.67
N ASP A 15 -12.46 -4.73 -14.58
CA ASP A 15 -13.11 -5.06 -13.29
C ASP A 15 -12.87 -6.52 -12.86
N THR A 16 -12.02 -7.27 -13.57
CA THR A 16 -11.66 -8.65 -13.20
C THR A 16 -10.16 -8.77 -12.93
N LEU A 17 -9.69 -8.06 -11.91
CA LEU A 17 -8.54 -8.50 -11.11
C LEU A 17 -9.05 -8.86 -9.70
N ASP A 18 -10.13 -9.63 -9.66
CA ASP A 18 -10.48 -10.42 -8.49
C ASP A 18 -9.67 -11.73 -8.52
N ASP A 19 -9.45 -12.32 -7.33
CA ASP A 19 -8.88 -13.65 -7.13
C ASP A 19 -7.36 -13.87 -7.19
N LYS A 20 -6.57 -12.93 -6.66
CA LYS A 20 -5.41 -13.36 -5.84
C LYS A 20 -5.70 -12.97 -4.40
N LYS A 21 -6.45 -13.83 -3.70
CA LYS A 21 -6.55 -13.97 -2.25
C LYS A 21 -5.81 -12.82 -1.57
N THR A 22 -6.48 -11.67 -1.37
CA THR A 22 -5.96 -10.65 -0.47
C THR A 22 -5.60 -11.42 0.77
N PRO A 23 -4.30 -11.59 1.11
CA PRO A 23 -3.96 -12.39 2.26
C PRO A 23 -4.72 -11.74 3.40
N ASP A 24 -5.62 -12.49 4.05
CA ASP A 24 -6.45 -12.02 5.15
C ASP A 24 -5.54 -11.26 6.09
N THR A 25 -5.50 -9.94 5.91
CA THR A 25 -4.58 -9.08 6.60
C THR A 25 -5.42 -8.67 7.77
N ILE A 26 -5.20 -9.39 8.87
CA ILE A 26 -5.88 -9.15 10.13
C ILE A 26 -5.86 -7.63 10.35
N PRO A 27 -7.00 -6.98 10.62
CA PRO A 27 -7.08 -5.52 10.74
C PRO A 27 -5.97 -4.93 11.64
N ALA A 28 -5.60 -5.64 12.70
CA ALA A 28 -4.47 -5.32 13.58
C ALA A 28 -3.10 -5.22 12.87
N GLN A 29 -2.83 -6.10 11.89
CA GLN A 29 -1.61 -6.05 11.07
C GLN A 29 -1.58 -4.82 10.18
N ARG A 30 -2.74 -4.48 9.60
CA ARG A 30 -2.90 -3.28 8.77
C ARG A 30 -2.62 -2.02 9.58
N GLU A 31 -3.25 -1.90 10.74
CA GLU A 31 -3.02 -0.78 11.66
C GLU A 31 -1.57 -0.70 12.10
N THR A 32 -0.95 -1.82 12.47
CA THR A 32 0.47 -1.85 12.88
C THR A 32 1.39 -1.36 11.77
N VAL A 33 1.17 -1.80 10.53
CA VAL A 33 1.97 -1.38 9.37
C VAL A 33 1.77 0.10 9.08
N ILE A 34 0.53 0.58 9.06
CA ILE A 34 0.24 2.01 8.88
C ILE A 34 0.88 2.82 10.00
N ASN A 35 0.74 2.37 11.26
CA ASN A 35 1.29 2.98 12.46
C ASN A 35 2.82 3.09 12.47
N SER A 36 3.50 2.16 11.79
CA SER A 36 4.96 2.20 11.62
C SER A 36 5.45 3.26 10.62
N VAL A 37 4.56 3.84 9.82
CA VAL A 37 4.90 4.89 8.86
C VAL A 37 4.73 6.26 9.52
N PRO A 38 5.82 7.04 9.71
CA PRO A 38 5.75 8.38 10.29
C PRO A 38 4.90 9.34 9.45
N ILE A 39 4.32 10.32 10.13
CA ILE A 39 3.49 11.39 9.54
C ILE A 39 4.40 12.49 8.97
N ASP A 40 5.36 12.97 9.77
CA ASP A 40 6.15 14.17 9.44
C ASP A 40 7.33 13.89 8.50
N THR A 41 7.96 12.72 8.65
CA THR A 41 9.22 12.40 7.97
C THR A 41 9.02 11.34 6.89
N PRO A 42 9.25 11.63 5.60
CA PRO A 42 9.19 10.61 4.56
C PRO A 42 10.25 9.53 4.78
N VAL A 43 9.85 8.26 4.74
CA VAL A 43 10.75 7.11 4.96
C VAL A 43 10.71 6.14 3.78
N THR A 44 11.78 5.38 3.61
CA THR A 44 11.83 4.35 2.56
C THR A 44 11.02 3.11 2.97
N MET A 45 10.59 2.32 1.98
CA MET A 45 9.97 1.02 2.23
C MET A 45 10.85 0.10 3.10
N GLN A 46 12.19 0.16 2.95
CA GLN A 46 13.10 -0.62 3.78
C GLN A 46 13.05 -0.19 5.24
N SER A 47 13.00 1.12 5.50
CA SER A 47 12.85 1.68 6.85
C SER A 47 11.54 1.22 7.51
N ILE A 48 10.43 1.24 6.76
CA ILE A 48 9.13 0.74 7.22
C ILE A 48 9.21 -0.74 7.61
N ILE A 49 9.77 -1.58 6.73
CA ILE A 49 9.95 -3.02 7.01
C ILE A 49 10.83 -3.23 8.24
N LYS A 50 11.93 -2.46 8.38
CA LYS A 50 12.83 -2.54 9.54
C LYS A 50 12.10 -2.16 10.83
N ASN A 51 11.31 -1.09 10.82
CA ASN A 51 10.53 -0.65 11.97
C ASN A 51 9.51 -1.71 12.40
N ILE A 52 8.76 -2.27 11.45
CA ILE A 52 7.76 -3.32 11.71
C ILE A 52 8.44 -4.58 12.29
N LYS A 53 9.58 -4.98 11.73
CA LYS A 53 10.38 -6.09 12.26
C LYS A 53 10.90 -5.83 13.68
N ASN A 54 11.22 -4.57 14.00
CA ASN A 54 11.63 -4.19 15.35
C ASN A 54 10.45 -4.27 16.34
N ILE A 55 9.25 -3.86 15.92
CA ILE A 55 8.02 -3.97 16.72
C ILE A 55 7.65 -5.44 16.98
N LYS A 56 7.76 -6.30 15.96
CA LYS A 56 7.46 -7.74 16.05
C LYS A 56 8.30 -8.51 17.06
N ASN A 57 9.53 -8.06 17.34
CA ASN A 57 10.37 -8.70 18.35
C ASN A 57 9.79 -8.56 19.78
N MET A 58 8.73 -7.77 19.99
CA MET A 58 8.08 -7.59 21.29
C MET A 58 6.76 -8.35 21.48
N GLY A 59 6.22 -9.01 20.44
CA GLY A 59 5.01 -9.83 20.60
C GLY A 59 4.13 -9.87 19.34
N SER A 60 3.89 -11.10 18.89
CA SER A 60 2.77 -11.57 18.05
C SER A 60 2.44 -10.78 16.77
N GLU A 61 2.98 -11.27 15.64
CA GLU A 61 2.29 -11.57 14.37
C GLU A 61 3.33 -11.66 13.24
N ASN A 62 3.40 -12.80 12.54
CA ASN A 62 4.38 -13.04 11.48
C ASN A 62 3.98 -12.39 10.12
N ILE A 63 3.72 -11.07 10.10
CA ILE A 63 3.65 -10.27 8.87
C ILE A 63 4.95 -10.41 8.02
N THR A 64 4.81 -10.91 6.81
CA THR A 64 5.88 -11.05 5.82
C THR A 64 6.18 -9.72 5.12
N ASN A 65 7.37 -9.60 4.52
CA ASN A 65 7.71 -8.42 3.70
C ASN A 65 6.69 -8.19 2.56
N HIS A 66 6.10 -9.26 2.03
CA HIS A 66 5.08 -9.18 0.98
C HIS A 66 3.80 -8.54 1.51
N GLN A 67 3.31 -8.97 2.68
CA GLN A 67 2.14 -8.39 3.33
C GLN A 67 2.35 -6.91 3.67
N ILE A 68 3.54 -6.53 4.18
CA ILE A 68 3.87 -5.12 4.44
C ILE A 68 3.73 -4.29 3.15
N LYS A 69 4.35 -4.73 2.06
CA LYS A 69 4.27 -4.02 0.77
C LYS A 69 2.83 -3.91 0.27
N HIS A 70 2.05 -4.97 0.41
CA HIS A 70 0.65 -5.00 0.00
C HIS A 70 -0.20 -4.01 0.81
N ILE A 71 -0.06 -4.00 2.14
CA ILE A 71 -0.77 -3.07 3.03
C ILE A 71 -0.39 -1.62 2.72
N ILE A 72 0.91 -1.33 2.52
CA ILE A 72 1.33 0.04 2.14
C ILE A 72 0.73 0.42 0.78
N ALA A 73 0.67 -0.49 -0.19
CA ALA A 73 0.04 -0.21 -1.48
C ALA A 73 -1.46 0.05 -1.36
N GLN A 74 -2.17 -0.70 -0.51
CA GLN A 74 -3.58 -0.42 -0.18
C GLN A 74 -3.74 0.94 0.50
N ALA A 75 -2.95 1.22 1.54
CA ALA A 75 -2.98 2.49 2.25
C ALA A 75 -2.63 3.70 1.37
N VAL A 76 -1.83 3.50 0.31
CA VAL A 76 -1.58 4.52 -0.71
C VAL A 76 -2.81 4.74 -1.61
N ARG A 77 -3.50 3.66 -2.02
CA ARG A 77 -4.75 3.76 -2.79
C ARG A 77 -5.85 4.45 -1.98
N ASP A 78 -5.95 4.12 -0.71
CA ASP A 78 -6.95 4.67 0.22
C ASP A 78 -6.60 6.11 0.68
N GLY A 79 -5.46 6.66 0.24
CA GLY A 79 -5.02 8.00 0.62
C GLY A 79 -4.51 8.14 2.05
N THR A 80 -4.39 7.05 2.82
CA THR A 80 -3.81 7.04 4.18
C THR A 80 -2.28 7.22 4.17
N ILE A 81 -1.60 6.84 3.08
CA ILE A 81 -0.16 7.01 2.90
C ILE A 81 0.11 7.75 1.60
N ILE A 82 0.87 8.84 1.67
CA ILE A 82 1.39 9.51 0.50
C ILE A 82 2.69 8.84 0.09
N LYS A 83 2.71 8.41 -1.16
CA LYS A 83 3.94 8.06 -1.87
C LYS A 83 4.53 9.35 -2.45
N SER A 84 5.70 9.75 -1.98
CA SER A 84 6.39 10.94 -2.49
C SER A 84 6.89 10.71 -3.91
N SER A 85 6.84 11.76 -4.73
CA SER A 85 7.48 11.81 -6.04
C SER A 85 9.02 11.83 -5.93
N ASN A 86 9.55 12.23 -4.76
CA ASN A 86 10.98 12.25 -4.52
C ASN A 86 11.53 10.83 -4.37
N ILE A 87 12.57 10.54 -5.14
CA ILE A 87 13.29 9.28 -5.09
C ILE A 87 14.63 9.54 -4.41
N LEU A 88 14.81 8.99 -3.22
CA LEU A 88 16.09 9.01 -2.51
C LEU A 88 17.10 8.15 -3.28
N ASP A 89 18.29 8.70 -3.53
CA ASP A 89 19.38 8.05 -4.28
C ASP A 89 19.00 7.56 -5.69
N GLY A 90 17.94 8.12 -6.30
CA GLY A 90 17.43 7.70 -7.62
C GLY A 90 16.83 6.28 -7.67
N ARG A 91 16.73 5.57 -6.54
CA ARG A 91 16.21 4.19 -6.48
C ARG A 91 15.15 3.94 -5.41
N ARG A 92 15.09 4.75 -4.35
CA ARG A 92 14.25 4.49 -3.18
C ARG A 92 13.10 5.48 -3.09
N ARG A 93 11.89 4.97 -3.26
CA ARG A 93 10.66 5.76 -3.07
C ARG A 93 10.44 6.04 -1.58
N LEU A 94 10.01 7.27 -1.28
CA LEU A 94 9.69 7.71 0.06
C LEU A 94 8.17 7.65 0.29
N TYR A 95 7.79 7.32 1.51
CA TYR A 95 6.42 7.12 1.96
C TYR A 95 6.24 7.87 3.28
N ARG A 96 5.10 8.52 3.44
CA ARG A 96 4.68 9.15 4.71
C ARG A 96 3.20 8.96 4.90
N ARG A 97 2.73 8.94 6.14
CA ARG A 97 1.29 8.91 6.39
C ARG A 97 0.68 10.28 6.04
N THR A 98 -0.55 10.29 5.53
CA THR A 98 -1.35 11.49 5.57
C THR A 98 -1.71 11.76 7.03
N GLY A 99 -1.30 12.91 7.55
CA GLY A 99 -1.93 13.46 8.74
C GLY A 99 -3.33 13.89 8.31
N VAL A 100 -4.27 12.96 8.23
CA VAL A 100 -5.66 13.30 7.97
C VAL A 100 -6.12 14.12 9.19
N MET A 101 -6.20 15.45 9.01
CA MET A 101 -7.00 16.33 9.86
C MET A 101 -8.44 15.80 9.76
N GLY A 102 -8.98 15.32 10.88
CA GLY A 102 -10.42 15.25 11.07
C GLY A 102 -11.01 16.64 11.25
#